data_AF-A0A8A3S6K3-F1
#
_entry.id   AF-A0A8A3S6K3-F1
#
_cell.length_a   1.000
_cell.length_b   1.000
_cell.length_c   1.000
_cell.angle_alpha   90.00
_cell.angle_beta   90.00
_cell.angle_gamma   90.00
#
_symmetry.space_group_name_H-M   'P 1'
#
loop_
_entity.id
_entity.type
_entity.pdbx_description
1 polymer ?
#
loop_
_entity_poly.entity_id
_entity_poly.type
_entity_poly.pdbx_seq_one_letter_code
_entity_poly.pdbx_strand_id
1 'polypeptide(L)'
;MYKKMLLLAMALCLICSVPAASAVLLEVTEKGTVTALDAENGTMTILPDARYACNYSMTPPCGWAAMNESIEVNGTVPDPAVFSIFEVGDVVEVTSVGGEGGRWIAVGKLVASEGVWYATDIVGDPATLPAPLVGNYSLTYEAVPDCANCTGSVCPAVEMNITVLSEGKTVFEDVIKPGEDLMYNGRNDNSSVLVTFIRGEASSLNCPDQPMVAGPQPISVFLVHVNPPIGFEPEGTAVPTTVATTAPTSSGALLVPLVAGILGCVAALRRR
;
A
#
# COMPACT_ATOMS: atom_id res chain seq x y z
N MET A 1 24.99 -55.61 -17.47
CA MET A 1 25.29 -54.60 -16.42
C MET A 1 25.46 -53.18 -16.98
N TYR A 2 26.07 -53.00 -18.16
CA TYR A 2 26.35 -51.67 -18.76
C TYR A 2 25.10 -50.77 -19.01
N LYS A 3 23.97 -51.34 -19.48
CA LYS A 3 22.72 -50.60 -19.72
C LYS A 3 22.10 -49.97 -18.46
N LYS A 4 22.22 -50.63 -17.30
CA LYS A 4 21.69 -50.13 -16.02
C LYS A 4 22.56 -48.99 -15.47
N MET A 5 23.87 -49.05 -15.69
CA MET A 5 24.81 -47.99 -15.31
C MET A 5 24.64 -46.73 -16.19
N LEU A 6 24.40 -46.90 -17.49
CA LEU A 6 24.15 -45.78 -18.42
C LEU A 6 22.84 -45.03 -18.11
N LEU A 7 21.76 -45.76 -17.76
CA LEU A 7 20.49 -45.16 -17.35
C LEU A 7 20.60 -44.39 -16.03
N LEU A 8 21.38 -44.90 -15.07
CA LEU A 8 21.63 -44.21 -13.81
C LEU A 8 22.44 -42.91 -14.02
N ALA A 9 23.45 -42.95 -14.89
CA ALA A 9 24.27 -41.79 -15.22
C ALA A 9 23.48 -40.71 -15.99
N MET A 10 22.62 -41.10 -16.93
CA MET A 10 21.73 -40.15 -17.61
C MET A 10 20.68 -39.54 -16.67
N ALA A 11 20.10 -40.33 -15.77
CA ALA A 11 19.17 -39.82 -14.76
C ALA A 11 19.86 -38.84 -13.79
N LEU A 12 21.10 -39.13 -13.38
CA LEU A 12 21.88 -38.24 -12.53
C LEU A 12 22.26 -36.93 -13.25
N CYS A 13 22.62 -36.98 -14.53
CA CYS A 13 22.86 -35.77 -15.34
C CYS A 13 21.61 -34.91 -15.54
N LEU A 14 20.42 -35.51 -15.69
CA LEU A 14 19.15 -34.78 -15.80
C LEU A 14 18.73 -34.12 -14.48
N ILE A 15 19.03 -34.74 -13.33
CA ILE A 15 18.76 -34.15 -12.01
C ILE A 15 19.73 -33.00 -11.70
N CYS A 16 20.99 -33.08 -12.16
CA CYS A 16 21.98 -32.01 -11.98
C CYS A 16 21.85 -30.83 -12.97
N SER A 17 20.95 -30.90 -13.95
CA SER A 17 20.76 -29.85 -14.97
C SER A 17 19.42 -29.12 -14.84
N VAL A 18 18.66 -29.37 -13.78
CA VAL A 18 17.50 -28.53 -13.45
C VAL A 18 18.04 -27.22 -12.86
N PRO A 19 17.86 -26.06 -13.51
CA PRO A 19 18.22 -24.79 -12.88
C PRO A 19 17.45 -24.64 -11.57
N ALA A 20 18.11 -24.10 -10.54
CA ALA A 20 17.45 -23.80 -9.27
C ALA A 20 16.25 -22.89 -9.55
N ALA A 21 15.04 -23.43 -9.49
CA ALA A 21 13.83 -22.68 -9.77
C ALA A 21 13.64 -21.64 -8.67
N SER A 22 13.76 -20.35 -9.00
CA SER A 22 13.38 -19.28 -8.09
C SER A 22 11.88 -19.41 -7.83
N ALA A 23 11.51 -19.55 -6.56
CA ALA A 23 10.12 -19.55 -6.14
C ALA A 23 9.68 -18.08 -5.97
N VAL A 24 9.34 -17.43 -7.09
CA VAL A 24 8.74 -16.09 -7.05
C VAL A 24 7.34 -16.25 -6.46
N LEU A 25 7.10 -15.63 -5.32
CA LEU A 25 5.77 -15.60 -4.73
C LEU A 25 4.87 -14.71 -5.59
N LEU A 26 3.66 -15.17 -5.87
CA LEU A 26 2.71 -14.43 -6.70
C LEU A 26 2.32 -13.13 -6.00
N GLU A 27 2.53 -12.02 -6.71
CA GLU A 27 2.06 -10.70 -6.34
C GLU A 27 0.69 -10.42 -6.96
N VAL A 28 -0.22 -9.85 -6.17
CA VAL A 28 -1.53 -9.38 -6.64
C VAL A 28 -1.67 -7.93 -6.24
N THR A 29 -1.82 -7.07 -7.25
CA THR A 29 -1.94 -5.62 -7.07
C THR A 29 -3.33 -5.13 -7.44
N GLU A 30 -3.95 -4.40 -6.54
CA GLU A 30 -5.33 -3.93 -6.64
C GLU A 30 -5.43 -2.46 -6.32
N LYS A 31 -6.34 -1.76 -7.00
CA LYS A 31 -6.71 -0.38 -6.72
C LYS A 31 -8.13 -0.38 -6.17
N GLY A 32 -8.37 0.45 -5.16
CA GLY A 32 -9.68 0.52 -4.50
C GLY A 32 -9.80 1.68 -3.54
N THR A 33 -10.88 1.68 -2.77
CA THR A 33 -11.13 2.66 -1.70
C THR A 33 -10.99 2.01 -0.34
N VAL A 34 -10.32 2.65 0.61
CA VAL A 34 -10.23 2.18 1.99
C VAL A 34 -11.62 2.20 2.64
N THR A 35 -12.10 1.06 3.11
CA THR A 35 -13.40 0.93 3.80
C THR A 35 -13.26 0.75 5.31
N ALA A 36 -12.14 0.20 5.79
CA ALA A 36 -11.88 0.05 7.21
C ALA A 36 -10.37 0.08 7.54
N LEU A 37 -10.07 0.56 8.74
CA LEU A 37 -8.75 0.56 9.36
C LEU A 37 -8.86 -0.04 10.76
N ASP A 38 -8.08 -1.07 11.03
CA ASP A 38 -8.03 -1.74 12.33
C ASP A 38 -6.59 -1.77 12.84
N ALA A 39 -6.24 -0.73 13.61
CA ALA A 39 -4.92 -0.57 14.20
C ALA A 39 -4.63 -1.59 15.31
N GLU A 40 -5.66 -2.18 15.92
CA GLU A 40 -5.49 -3.20 16.96
C GLU A 40 -5.00 -4.52 16.34
N ASN A 41 -5.57 -4.89 15.19
CA ASN A 41 -5.20 -6.11 14.47
C ASN A 41 -4.12 -5.88 13.39
N GLY A 42 -3.75 -4.63 13.12
CA GLY A 42 -2.75 -4.32 12.09
C GLY A 42 -3.28 -4.59 10.66
N THR A 43 -4.59 -4.40 10.44
CA THR A 43 -5.24 -4.69 9.16
C THR A 43 -5.93 -3.48 8.55
N MET A 44 -5.96 -3.43 7.22
CA MET A 44 -6.73 -2.48 6.43
C MET A 44 -7.64 -3.26 5.47
N THR A 45 -8.85 -2.78 5.27
CA THR A 45 -9.80 -3.31 4.28
C THR A 45 -10.02 -2.29 3.17
N ILE A 46 -9.97 -2.76 1.92
CA ILE A 46 -10.28 -1.97 0.74
C ILE A 46 -11.45 -2.59 -0.03
N LEU A 47 -12.17 -1.75 -0.77
CA LEU A 47 -13.10 -2.16 -1.81
C LEU A 47 -12.43 -1.93 -3.18
N PRO A 48 -11.82 -2.97 -3.78
CA PRO A 48 -11.12 -2.84 -5.05
C PRO A 48 -12.10 -2.67 -6.22
N ASP A 49 -11.73 -1.79 -7.15
CA ASP A 49 -12.45 -1.50 -8.40
C ASP A 49 -11.62 -1.85 -9.65
N ALA A 50 -10.31 -2.05 -9.48
CA ALA A 50 -9.42 -2.47 -10.55
C ALA A 50 -8.29 -3.37 -10.03
N ARG A 51 -7.78 -4.24 -10.91
CA ARG A 51 -6.61 -5.08 -10.67
C ARG A 51 -5.55 -4.82 -11.73
N TYR A 52 -4.30 -4.75 -11.32
CA TYR A 52 -3.18 -4.65 -12.24
C TYR A 52 -2.79 -6.05 -12.73
N ALA A 53 -2.70 -6.22 -14.04
CA ALA A 53 -2.34 -7.50 -14.63
C ALA A 53 -1.56 -7.32 -15.94
N CYS A 54 -0.74 -8.32 -16.25
CA CYS A 54 -0.04 -8.40 -17.53
C CYS A 54 -0.73 -9.39 -18.47
N ASN A 55 -1.21 -8.91 -19.61
CA ASN A 55 -1.57 -9.69 -20.78
C ASN A 55 -0.54 -9.46 -21.89
N TYR A 56 0.39 -10.42 -22.05
CA TYR A 56 1.44 -10.39 -23.07
C TYR A 56 0.95 -10.48 -24.53
N SER A 57 -0.37 -10.56 -24.75
CA SER A 57 -0.97 -10.45 -26.07
C SER A 57 -1.36 -9.01 -26.43
N MET A 58 -1.20 -8.05 -25.50
CA MET A 58 -1.57 -6.64 -25.67
C MET A 58 -0.35 -5.71 -25.62
N THR A 59 -0.52 -4.47 -26.11
CA THR A 59 0.48 -3.39 -26.05
C THR A 59 -0.16 -2.13 -25.45
N PRO A 60 0.30 -1.63 -24.29
CA PRO A 60 1.30 -2.22 -23.41
C PRO A 60 0.83 -3.56 -22.81
N PRO A 61 1.76 -4.46 -22.45
CA PRO A 61 1.39 -5.78 -21.95
C PRO A 61 0.79 -5.73 -20.55
N CYS A 62 1.00 -4.67 -19.78
CA CYS A 62 0.50 -4.56 -18.41
C CYS A 62 -0.32 -3.29 -18.23
N GLY A 63 -1.33 -3.37 -17.38
CA GLY A 63 -2.19 -2.23 -17.08
C GLY A 63 -3.29 -2.58 -16.09
N TRP A 64 -4.05 -1.54 -15.73
CA TRP A 64 -5.23 -1.66 -14.90
C TRP A 64 -6.40 -2.22 -15.69
N ALA A 65 -7.05 -3.25 -15.14
CA ALA A 65 -8.31 -3.78 -15.64
C ALA A 65 -9.39 -3.60 -14.57
N ALA A 66 -10.55 -3.09 -14.98
CA ALA A 66 -11.70 -2.96 -14.09
C ALA A 66 -12.14 -4.35 -13.58
N MET A 67 -12.55 -4.41 -12.31
CA MET A 67 -13.11 -5.62 -11.72
C MET A 67 -14.62 -5.67 -11.98
N ASN A 68 -15.14 -6.85 -12.34
CA ASN A 68 -16.57 -7.04 -12.61
C ASN A 68 -17.41 -7.03 -11.33
N GLU A 69 -16.81 -7.43 -10.21
CA GLU A 69 -17.42 -7.45 -8.89
C GLU A 69 -16.39 -6.90 -7.89
N SER A 70 -16.80 -5.91 -7.10
CA SER A 70 -16.00 -5.34 -6.01
C SER A 70 -16.35 -6.05 -4.72
N ILE A 71 -15.46 -6.94 -4.27
CA ILE A 71 -15.57 -7.65 -3.00
C ILE A 71 -14.51 -7.07 -2.07
N GLU A 72 -14.87 -6.79 -0.81
CA GLU A 72 -13.91 -6.26 0.15
C GLU A 72 -12.73 -7.21 0.35
N VAL A 73 -11.53 -6.64 0.30
CA VAL A 73 -10.27 -7.34 0.49
C VAL A 73 -9.62 -6.81 1.76
N ASN A 74 -9.35 -7.72 2.70
CA ASN A 74 -8.67 -7.41 3.96
C ASN A 74 -7.22 -7.94 3.94
N GLY A 75 -6.30 -7.13 4.44
CA GLY A 75 -4.88 -7.50 4.52
C GLY A 75 -4.16 -6.91 5.72
N THR A 76 -3.11 -7.60 6.14
CA THR A 76 -2.15 -7.13 7.14
C THR A 76 -1.24 -6.11 6.48
N VAL A 77 -1.14 -4.92 7.06
CA VAL A 77 -0.38 -3.81 6.49
C VAL A 77 1.14 -4.02 6.66
N PRO A 78 1.97 -3.48 5.76
CA PRO A 78 3.42 -3.65 5.86
C PRO A 78 4.04 -2.90 7.05
N ASP A 79 3.43 -1.83 7.54
CA ASP A 79 3.91 -1.08 8.70
C ASP A 79 2.77 -0.35 9.43
N PRO A 80 2.80 -0.21 10.77
CA PRO A 80 1.80 0.54 11.53
C PRO A 80 1.65 2.01 11.12
N ALA A 81 2.65 2.61 10.45
CA ALA A 81 2.54 3.96 9.90
C ALA A 81 1.30 4.15 8.99
N VAL A 82 0.79 3.07 8.38
CA VAL A 82 -0.45 3.09 7.59
C VAL A 82 -1.62 3.75 8.36
N PHE A 83 -1.76 3.49 9.66
CA PHE A 83 -2.87 4.02 10.46
C PHE A 83 -2.77 5.52 10.78
N SER A 84 -1.65 6.15 10.40
CA SER A 84 -1.44 7.60 10.55
C SER A 84 -1.42 8.36 9.21
N ILE A 85 -1.23 7.64 8.10
CA ILE A 85 -1.08 8.22 6.76
C ILE A 85 -2.38 8.10 5.97
N PHE A 86 -3.14 7.02 6.18
CA PHE A 86 -4.34 6.68 5.42
C PHE A 86 -5.60 6.88 6.25
N GLU A 87 -6.68 7.22 5.57
CA GLU A 87 -8.01 7.43 6.13
C GLU A 87 -9.06 6.61 5.36
N VAL A 88 -10.19 6.32 6.01
CA VAL A 88 -11.34 5.71 5.33
C VAL A 88 -11.85 6.65 4.24
N GLY A 89 -12.03 6.13 3.04
CA GLY A 89 -12.41 6.89 1.85
C GLY A 89 -11.23 7.27 0.94
N ASP A 90 -9.98 7.09 1.37
CA ASP A 90 -8.82 7.25 0.49
C ASP A 90 -8.86 6.26 -0.67
N VAL A 91 -8.48 6.71 -1.86
CA VAL A 91 -8.18 5.81 -2.97
C VAL A 91 -6.75 5.32 -2.81
N VAL A 92 -6.57 4.01 -2.87
CA VAL A 92 -5.28 3.37 -2.66
C VAL A 92 -5.03 2.31 -3.73
N GLU A 93 -3.76 1.99 -3.93
CA GLU A 93 -3.33 0.72 -4.48
C GLU A 93 -2.62 -0.11 -3.42
N VAL A 94 -2.77 -1.42 -3.49
CA VAL A 94 -2.14 -2.36 -2.56
C VAL A 94 -1.51 -3.49 -3.35
N THR A 95 -0.34 -3.95 -2.93
CA THR A 95 0.26 -5.19 -3.44
C THR A 95 0.35 -6.21 -2.31
N SER A 96 -0.21 -7.38 -2.58
CA SER A 96 -0.23 -8.55 -1.70
C SER A 96 0.70 -9.64 -2.23
N VAL A 97 1.25 -10.46 -1.33
CA VAL A 97 2.10 -11.60 -1.69
C VAL A 97 1.50 -12.89 -1.19
N GLY A 98 1.42 -13.90 -2.06
CA GLY A 98 0.89 -15.23 -1.73
C GLY A 98 -0.62 -15.38 -1.97
N GLY A 99 -1.27 -14.38 -2.56
CA GLY A 99 -2.69 -14.35 -2.88
C GLY A 99 -3.31 -12.99 -2.59
N GLU A 100 -4.56 -12.80 -3.02
CA GLU A 100 -5.36 -11.60 -2.76
C GLU A 100 -5.58 -11.40 -1.25
N GLY A 101 -5.38 -10.16 -0.77
CA GLY A 101 -5.46 -9.85 0.65
C GLY A 101 -4.30 -10.45 1.47
N GLY A 102 -4.59 -10.87 2.70
CA GLY A 102 -3.66 -11.63 3.53
C GLY A 102 -2.49 -10.79 4.04
N ARG A 103 -1.34 -10.85 3.37
CA ARG A 103 -0.14 -10.06 3.72
C ARG A 103 0.16 -9.07 2.60
N TRP A 104 0.03 -7.79 2.91
CA TRP A 104 0.42 -6.73 2.00
C TRP A 104 1.88 -6.36 2.18
N ILE A 105 2.55 -6.09 1.06
CA ILE A 105 3.95 -5.67 1.01
C ILE A 105 4.07 -4.19 0.66
N ALA A 106 3.02 -3.59 0.09
CA ALA A 106 2.98 -2.17 -0.22
C ALA A 106 1.54 -1.65 -0.25
N VAL A 107 1.37 -0.40 0.20
CA VAL A 107 0.12 0.38 0.12
C VAL A 107 0.50 1.77 -0.36
N GLY A 108 -0.11 2.23 -1.46
CA GLY A 108 0.10 3.57 -2.03
C GLY A 108 -1.17 4.41 -1.96
N LYS A 109 -1.11 5.63 -1.43
CA LYS A 109 -2.21 6.60 -1.45
C LYS A 109 -2.23 7.31 -2.79
N LEU A 110 -3.38 7.27 -3.46
CA LEU A 110 -3.52 7.74 -4.83
C LEU A 110 -4.33 9.03 -4.92
N VAL A 111 -3.88 9.89 -5.82
CA VAL A 111 -4.61 11.07 -6.29
C VAL A 111 -4.69 11.03 -7.81
N ALA A 112 -5.84 11.35 -8.37
CA ALA A 112 -6.01 11.45 -9.81
C ALA A 112 -5.65 12.86 -10.29
N SER A 113 -5.03 12.98 -11.46
CA SER A 113 -4.89 14.24 -12.19
C SER A 113 -4.85 13.94 -13.68
N GLU A 114 -5.67 14.63 -14.47
CA GLU A 114 -5.81 14.42 -15.92
C GLU A 114 -6.07 12.95 -16.31
N GLY A 115 -6.90 12.24 -15.52
CA GLY A 115 -7.23 10.84 -15.71
C GLY A 115 -6.11 9.84 -15.38
N VAL A 116 -4.99 10.30 -14.79
CA VAL A 116 -3.87 9.47 -14.37
C VAL A 116 -3.79 9.43 -12.84
N TRP A 117 -3.57 8.24 -12.28
CA TRP A 117 -3.36 8.06 -10.85
C TRP A 117 -1.89 8.22 -10.48
N TYR A 118 -1.63 9.00 -9.44
CA TYR A 118 -0.30 9.24 -8.89
C TYR A 118 -0.27 8.88 -7.41
N ALA A 119 0.82 8.29 -6.96
CA ALA A 119 1.05 8.04 -5.54
C ALA A 119 1.61 9.30 -4.85
N THR A 120 0.99 9.70 -3.74
CA THR A 120 1.51 10.76 -2.85
C THR A 120 2.23 10.18 -1.65
N ASP A 121 1.77 9.02 -1.17
CA ASP A 121 2.30 8.34 0.00
C ASP A 121 2.43 6.86 -0.31
N ILE A 122 3.52 6.23 0.12
CA ILE A 122 3.72 4.78 0.04
C ILE A 122 4.18 4.27 1.40
N VAL A 123 3.57 3.18 1.85
CA VAL A 123 4.05 2.40 2.99
C VAL A 123 4.30 0.97 2.53
N GLY A 124 5.56 0.51 2.61
CA GLY A 124 5.98 -0.79 2.11
C GLY A 124 6.96 -0.68 0.93
N ASP A 125 6.92 -1.64 0.02
CA ASP A 125 7.87 -1.80 -1.09
C ASP A 125 7.41 -0.99 -2.35
N PRO A 126 8.05 0.15 -2.67
CA PRO A 126 7.62 1.00 -3.78
C PRO A 126 7.80 0.35 -5.15
N ALA A 127 8.72 -0.62 -5.31
CA ALA A 127 8.95 -1.26 -6.60
C ALA A 127 7.80 -2.18 -7.03
N THR A 128 6.91 -2.52 -6.09
CA THR A 128 5.75 -3.39 -6.34
C THR A 128 4.46 -2.63 -6.64
N LEU A 129 4.51 -1.29 -6.66
CA LEU A 129 3.38 -0.43 -6.94
C LEU A 129 3.49 0.16 -8.36
N PRO A 130 2.48 0.01 -9.22
CA PRO A 130 2.52 0.48 -10.60
C PRO A 130 2.25 1.98 -10.77
N ALA A 131 1.60 2.67 -9.81
CA ALA A 131 1.37 4.09 -9.97
C ALA A 131 2.68 4.89 -9.81
N PRO A 132 2.97 5.85 -10.70
CA PRO A 132 4.12 6.72 -10.55
C PRO A 132 3.92 7.67 -9.36
N LEU A 133 5.02 8.15 -8.78
CA LEU A 133 4.94 9.21 -7.77
C LEU A 133 4.47 10.52 -8.41
N VAL A 134 3.68 11.29 -7.66
CA VAL A 134 3.22 12.61 -8.07
C VAL A 134 4.39 13.52 -8.44
N GLY A 135 4.20 14.42 -9.41
CA GLY A 135 5.25 15.33 -9.87
C GLY A 135 6.31 14.70 -10.77
N ASN A 136 6.09 13.51 -11.32
CA ASN A 136 7.09 12.79 -12.15
C ASN A 136 8.37 12.43 -11.38
N TYR A 137 8.25 12.27 -10.06
CA TYR A 137 9.28 11.63 -9.28
C TYR A 137 9.27 10.13 -9.55
N SER A 138 10.43 9.50 -9.40
CA SER A 138 10.52 8.06 -9.24
C SER A 138 11.65 7.71 -8.28
N LEU A 139 11.54 6.52 -7.70
CA LEU A 139 12.45 6.00 -6.71
C LEU A 139 13.03 4.69 -7.22
N THR A 140 14.35 4.56 -7.21
CA THR A 140 15.03 3.27 -7.38
C THR A 140 15.93 3.05 -6.19
N TYR A 141 16.10 1.80 -5.79
CA TYR A 141 16.96 1.46 -4.67
C TYR A 141 17.64 0.11 -4.88
N GLU A 142 18.80 -0.03 -4.23
CA GLU A 142 19.54 -1.28 -4.15
C GLU A 142 19.86 -1.60 -2.70
N ALA A 143 19.48 -2.80 -2.26
CA ALA A 143 19.65 -3.26 -0.89
C ALA A 143 21.02 -3.93 -0.71
N VAL A 144 21.76 -3.51 0.31
CA VAL A 144 23.04 -4.14 0.68
C VAL A 144 22.79 -5.23 1.74
N PRO A 145 23.11 -6.50 1.46
CA PRO A 145 22.83 -7.60 2.39
C PRO A 145 23.77 -7.62 3.61
N ASP A 146 23.24 -8.03 4.76
CA ASP A 146 24.04 -8.47 5.90
C ASP A 146 24.60 -9.87 5.65
N CYS A 147 25.76 -9.94 5.00
CA CYS A 147 26.38 -11.23 4.68
C CYS A 147 26.89 -12.00 5.90
N ALA A 148 27.07 -11.35 7.05
CA ALA A 148 27.50 -12.02 8.27
C ALA A 148 26.35 -12.82 8.92
N ASN A 149 25.11 -12.34 8.74
CA ASN A 149 23.91 -12.94 9.33
C ASN A 149 22.94 -13.54 8.28
N CYS A 150 23.38 -13.67 7.03
CA CYS A 150 22.52 -14.17 5.97
C CYS A 150 22.27 -15.68 6.07
N THR A 151 20.99 -16.07 5.99
CA THR A 151 20.60 -17.48 5.90
C THR A 151 19.52 -17.64 4.83
N GLY A 152 19.76 -18.53 3.85
CA GLY A 152 18.81 -18.78 2.76
C GLY A 152 19.02 -17.91 1.52
N SER A 153 17.93 -17.61 0.81
CA SER A 153 17.95 -16.84 -0.45
C SER A 153 17.86 -15.32 -0.25
N VAL A 154 17.41 -14.88 0.92
CA VAL A 154 17.24 -13.47 1.29
C VAL A 154 17.99 -13.19 2.59
N CYS A 155 18.68 -12.05 2.64
CA CYS A 155 19.38 -11.57 3.81
C CYS A 155 18.68 -10.32 4.34
N PRO A 156 18.77 -10.01 5.64
CA PRO A 156 18.46 -8.67 6.13
C PRO A 156 19.29 -7.63 5.38
N ALA A 157 18.71 -6.49 5.01
CA ALA A 157 19.45 -5.38 4.44
C ALA A 157 20.03 -4.49 5.55
N VAL A 158 21.33 -4.17 5.46
CA VAL A 158 22.01 -3.28 6.43
C VAL A 158 21.87 -1.81 6.05
N GLU A 159 21.74 -1.52 4.76
CA GLU A 159 21.55 -0.18 4.20
C GLU A 159 20.90 -0.28 2.81
N MET A 160 20.40 0.86 2.34
CA MET A 160 19.77 1.03 1.03
C MET A 160 20.47 2.15 0.28
N ASN A 161 20.95 1.84 -0.93
CA ASN A 161 21.40 2.84 -1.88
C ASN A 161 20.19 3.38 -2.61
N ILE A 162 19.80 4.62 -2.35
CA ILE A 162 18.59 5.23 -2.88
C ILE A 162 18.94 6.25 -3.95
N THR A 163 18.24 6.18 -5.07
CA THR A 163 18.29 7.17 -6.14
C THR A 163 16.89 7.74 -6.35
N VAL A 164 16.77 9.06 -6.21
CA VAL A 164 15.56 9.80 -6.57
C VAL A 164 15.75 10.37 -7.97
N LEU A 165 14.79 10.11 -8.84
CA LEU A 165 14.74 10.67 -10.17
C LEU A 165 13.60 11.68 -10.28
N SER A 166 13.80 12.70 -11.10
CA SER A 166 12.77 13.64 -11.55
C SER A 166 12.79 13.68 -13.07
N GLU A 167 11.65 13.45 -13.70
CA GLU A 167 11.54 13.45 -15.17
C GLU A 167 12.55 12.48 -15.83
N GLY A 168 12.78 11.33 -15.17
CA GLY A 168 13.72 10.30 -15.61
C GLY A 168 15.21 10.62 -15.43
N LYS A 169 15.56 11.72 -14.74
CA LYS A 169 16.95 12.09 -14.44
C LYS A 169 17.23 11.95 -12.96
N THR A 170 18.37 11.37 -12.61
CA THR A 170 18.89 11.37 -11.24
C THR A 170 19.02 12.80 -10.73
N VAL A 171 18.34 13.10 -9.62
CA VAL A 171 18.41 14.40 -8.94
C VAL A 171 19.00 14.30 -7.54
N PHE A 172 18.98 13.11 -6.94
CA PHE A 172 19.54 12.85 -5.63
C PHE A 172 19.93 11.38 -5.47
N GLU A 173 21.06 11.12 -4.81
CA GLU A 173 21.52 9.79 -4.46
C GLU A 173 22.11 9.82 -3.06
N ASP A 174 21.78 8.82 -2.24
CA ASP A 174 22.36 8.66 -0.91
C ASP A 174 22.26 7.21 -0.43
N VAL A 175 22.93 6.93 0.68
CA VAL A 175 22.85 5.64 1.39
C VAL A 175 22.16 5.88 2.72
N ILE A 176 21.06 5.16 2.97
CA ILE A 176 20.34 5.25 4.25
C ILE A 176 20.22 3.89 4.95
N LYS A 177 20.30 3.91 6.27
CA LYS A 177 20.17 2.75 7.15
C LYS A 177 18.74 2.64 7.72
N PRO A 178 18.37 1.48 8.31
CA PRO A 178 17.08 1.34 8.96
C PRO A 178 16.84 2.44 10.01
N GLY A 179 15.72 3.15 9.87
CA GLY A 179 15.32 4.28 10.71
C GLY A 179 15.82 5.64 10.23
N GLU A 180 16.66 5.71 9.21
CA GLU A 180 17.12 6.97 8.61
C GLU A 180 16.18 7.44 7.50
N ASP A 181 16.20 8.75 7.28
CA ASP A 181 15.41 9.43 6.28
C ASP A 181 16.28 10.25 5.31
N LEU A 182 15.69 10.48 4.14
CA LEU A 182 16.27 11.20 3.02
C LEU A 182 15.22 12.16 2.48
N MET A 183 15.58 13.43 2.33
CA MET A 183 14.68 14.45 1.80
C MET A 183 15.30 15.18 0.61
N TYR A 184 14.59 15.20 -0.50
CA TYR A 184 14.91 16.00 -1.69
C TYR A 184 13.86 17.08 -1.92
N ASN A 185 14.28 18.35 -2.09
CA ASN A 185 13.41 19.50 -2.32
C ASN A 185 13.98 20.49 -3.36
N GLY A 186 14.67 19.99 -4.39
CA GLY A 186 15.50 20.80 -5.29
C GLY A 186 14.82 21.44 -6.52
N ARG A 187 13.51 21.29 -6.73
CA ARG A 187 12.84 21.68 -7.99
C ARG A 187 12.33 23.13 -8.07
N ASN A 188 12.42 23.92 -7.00
CA ASN A 188 11.91 25.29 -6.91
C ASN A 188 10.40 25.46 -7.21
N ASP A 189 9.64 24.37 -7.27
CA ASP A 189 8.18 24.32 -7.40
C ASP A 189 7.50 23.95 -6.06
N ASN A 190 8.27 24.01 -4.96
CA ASN A 190 7.91 23.60 -3.61
C ASN A 190 7.53 22.11 -3.46
N SER A 191 7.78 21.29 -4.48
CA SER A 191 7.67 19.84 -4.34
C SER A 191 8.85 19.26 -3.57
N SER A 192 8.59 18.17 -2.86
CA SER A 192 9.62 17.46 -2.11
C SER A 192 9.30 15.98 -2.02
N VAL A 193 10.33 15.16 -1.94
CA VAL A 193 10.24 13.71 -1.68
C VAL A 193 10.96 13.43 -0.37
N LEU A 194 10.25 12.85 0.59
CA LEU A 194 10.79 12.30 1.82
C LEU A 194 10.72 10.77 1.73
N VAL A 195 11.84 10.11 1.98
CA VAL A 195 11.96 8.65 1.98
C VAL A 195 12.54 8.23 3.33
N THR A 196 11.85 7.35 4.03
CA THR A 196 12.34 6.74 5.27
C THR A 196 12.49 5.25 5.05
N PHE A 197 13.68 4.69 5.30
CA PHE A 197 13.88 3.26 5.22
C PHE A 197 13.59 2.62 6.58
N ILE A 198 12.58 1.74 6.66
CA ILE A 198 12.18 1.13 7.94
C ILE A 198 12.96 -0.16 8.16
N ARG A 199 12.91 -1.07 7.19
CA ARG A 199 13.58 -2.38 7.18
C ARG A 199 13.49 -2.98 5.80
N GLY A 200 14.35 -3.94 5.48
CA GLY A 200 14.24 -4.64 4.20
C GLY A 200 15.10 -5.87 4.11
N GLU A 201 14.97 -6.51 2.96
CA GLU A 201 15.72 -7.70 2.60
C GLU A 201 16.54 -7.43 1.33
N ALA A 202 17.63 -8.15 1.20
CA ALA A 202 18.50 -8.13 0.04
C ALA A 202 18.73 -9.56 -0.46
N SER A 203 19.04 -9.71 -1.74
CA SER A 203 19.37 -11.02 -2.31
C SER A 203 20.66 -11.57 -1.69
N SER A 204 20.67 -12.85 -1.28
CA SER A 204 21.89 -13.50 -0.79
C SER A 204 22.93 -13.73 -1.89
N LEU A 205 22.54 -13.61 -3.17
CA LEU A 205 23.46 -13.65 -4.30
C LEU A 205 24.45 -12.48 -4.31
N ASN A 206 24.14 -11.40 -3.60
CA ASN A 206 25.03 -10.24 -3.45
C ASN A 206 26.10 -10.47 -2.36
N CYS A 207 26.07 -11.60 -1.65
CA CYS A 207 27.08 -11.97 -0.67
C CYS A 207 28.20 -12.82 -1.27
N PRO A 208 29.47 -12.54 -0.93
CA PRO A 208 30.57 -13.38 -1.35
C PRO A 208 30.44 -14.79 -0.75
N ASP A 209 30.83 -15.80 -1.53
CA ASP A 209 30.92 -17.20 -1.13
C ASP A 209 29.61 -17.87 -0.65
N GLN A 210 28.45 -17.24 -0.87
CA GLN A 210 27.16 -17.87 -0.61
C GLN A 210 26.78 -18.81 -1.77
N PRO A 211 26.32 -20.04 -1.48
CA PRO A 211 25.78 -20.90 -2.51
C PRO A 211 24.55 -20.25 -3.14
N MET A 212 24.31 -20.48 -4.44
CA MET A 212 23.08 -20.03 -5.08
C MET A 212 21.89 -20.76 -4.46
N VAL A 213 21.15 -20.05 -3.59
CA VAL A 213 19.92 -20.56 -2.98
C VAL A 213 18.73 -19.92 -3.69
N ALA A 214 17.92 -20.74 -4.35
CA ALA A 214 16.64 -20.30 -4.85
C ALA A 214 15.65 -20.14 -3.69
N GLY A 215 14.84 -19.08 -3.74
CA GLY A 215 13.80 -18.84 -2.75
C GLY A 215 13.00 -17.57 -3.06
N PRO A 216 12.28 -17.02 -2.07
CA PRO A 216 11.42 -15.85 -2.26
C PRO A 216 12.22 -14.61 -2.70
N GLN A 217 11.52 -13.69 -3.35
CA GLN A 217 12.04 -12.36 -3.66
C GLN A 217 12.24 -11.53 -2.38
N PRO A 218 13.30 -10.70 -2.31
CA PRO A 218 13.50 -9.78 -1.18
C PRO A 218 12.42 -8.69 -1.18
N ILE A 219 11.90 -8.36 -0.01
CA ILE A 219 10.90 -7.29 0.18
C ILE A 219 11.46 -6.22 1.11
N SER A 220 11.24 -4.95 0.77
CA SER A 220 11.64 -3.81 1.60
C SER A 220 10.46 -2.95 2.03
N VAL A 221 10.58 -2.30 3.19
CA VAL A 221 9.55 -1.42 3.75
C VAL A 221 10.11 -0.02 3.87
N PHE A 222 9.51 0.89 3.11
CA PHE A 222 9.78 2.32 3.14
C PHE A 222 8.53 3.09 3.56
N LEU A 223 8.74 4.30 4.05
CA LEU A 223 7.73 5.35 4.06
C LEU A 223 8.16 6.38 3.01
N VAL A 224 7.38 6.54 1.95
CA VAL A 224 7.61 7.57 0.95
C VAL A 224 6.50 8.58 1.07
N HIS A 225 6.85 9.86 1.19
CA HIS A 225 5.91 10.96 1.16
C HIS A 225 6.35 11.97 0.11
N VAL A 226 5.44 12.36 -0.77
CA VAL A 226 5.69 13.36 -1.80
C VAL A 226 4.75 14.53 -1.59
N ASN A 227 5.34 15.70 -1.38
CA ASN A 227 4.59 16.95 -1.46
C ASN A 227 4.45 17.32 -2.95
N PRO A 228 3.23 17.38 -3.51
CA PRO A 228 3.02 17.71 -4.91
C PRO A 228 3.57 19.10 -5.29
N PRO A 229 3.94 19.31 -6.56
CA PRO A 229 4.34 20.64 -7.03
C PRO A 229 3.18 21.64 -6.97
N ILE A 230 3.51 22.92 -6.81
CA ILE A 230 2.50 24.00 -6.88
C ILE A 230 1.77 23.93 -8.22
N GLY A 231 0.43 23.96 -8.17
CA GLY A 231 -0.42 23.86 -9.36
C GLY A 231 -0.78 22.44 -9.76
N PHE A 232 -0.34 21.43 -9.00
CA PHE A 232 -0.94 20.10 -9.08
C PHE A 232 -2.38 20.18 -8.58
N GLU A 233 -3.34 20.05 -9.49
CA GLU A 233 -4.76 19.99 -9.16
C GLU A 233 -5.18 18.52 -9.17
N PRO A 234 -5.42 17.92 -7.99
CA PRO A 234 -6.04 16.61 -7.95
C PRO A 234 -7.47 16.73 -8.47
N GLU A 235 -7.89 15.79 -9.31
CA GLU A 235 -9.29 15.59 -9.64
C GLU A 235 -10.02 15.33 -8.33
N GLY A 236 -10.84 16.31 -7.92
CA GLY A 236 -11.43 16.32 -6.60
C GLY A 236 -12.14 15.01 -6.31
N THR A 237 -11.77 14.37 -5.20
CA THR A 237 -12.60 13.33 -4.59
C THR A 237 -13.98 13.95 -4.41
N ALA A 238 -14.97 13.50 -5.19
CA ALA A 238 -16.31 14.05 -5.11
C ALA A 238 -16.81 13.87 -3.68
N VAL A 239 -16.74 14.93 -2.87
CA VAL A 239 -17.34 14.96 -1.54
C VAL A 239 -18.82 14.66 -1.77
N PRO A 240 -19.40 13.60 -1.18
CA PRO A 240 -20.83 13.39 -1.27
C PRO A 240 -21.48 14.64 -0.68
N THR A 241 -22.17 15.40 -1.54
CA THR A 241 -22.96 16.54 -1.12
C THR A 241 -24.04 15.99 -0.21
N THR A 242 -23.86 16.12 1.11
CA THR A 242 -24.94 15.97 2.06
C THR A 242 -25.98 17.04 1.75
N VAL A 243 -26.98 16.66 0.96
CA VAL A 243 -28.19 17.45 0.79
C VAL A 243 -28.81 17.55 2.18
N ALA A 244 -28.71 18.74 2.78
CA ALA A 244 -29.41 19.06 4.01
C ALA A 244 -30.90 18.79 3.78
N THR A 245 -31.41 17.71 4.37
CA THR A 245 -32.84 17.45 4.46
C THR A 245 -33.39 18.51 5.40
N THR A 246 -33.98 19.56 4.84
CA THR A 246 -34.74 20.54 5.59
C THR A 246 -35.92 19.84 6.26
N ALA A 247 -35.87 19.77 7.59
CA ALA A 247 -37.01 19.35 8.39
C ALA A 247 -38.18 20.33 8.17
N PRO A 248 -39.43 19.85 8.02
CA PRO A 248 -40.58 20.73 7.90
C PRO A 248 -40.84 21.47 9.22
N THR A 249 -40.70 22.79 9.18
CA THR A 249 -41.08 23.71 10.26
C THR A 249 -42.59 23.65 10.48
N SER A 250 -43.04 22.96 11.53
CA SER A 250 -44.42 23.06 11.99
C SER A 250 -44.64 24.42 12.66
N SER A 251 -45.36 25.30 11.99
CA SER A 251 -45.92 26.52 12.59
C SER A 251 -46.99 26.14 13.61
N GLY A 252 -46.68 26.28 14.90
CA GLY A 252 -47.64 26.21 16.00
C GLY A 252 -47.62 27.55 16.74
N ALA A 253 -48.59 28.40 16.43
CA ALA A 253 -48.75 29.73 17.00
C ALA A 253 -48.97 29.69 18.53
N LEU A 254 -48.33 30.64 19.21
CA LEU A 254 -48.61 31.04 20.60
C LEU A 254 -50.05 31.51 20.77
N LEU A 255 -50.72 31.04 21.83
CA LEU A 255 -51.77 31.79 22.53
C LEU A 255 -51.53 31.74 24.05
N VAL A 256 -51.59 32.92 24.63
CA VAL A 256 -51.26 33.39 25.99
C VAL A 256 -52.43 33.11 26.98
N PRO A 257 -52.22 33.13 28.31
CA PRO A 257 -52.99 32.36 29.29
C PRO A 257 -54.19 33.12 29.89
N LEU A 258 -55.06 32.41 30.61
CA LEU A 258 -56.05 33.05 31.49
C LEU A 258 -56.21 32.30 32.82
N VAL A 259 -56.19 33.12 33.86
CA VAL A 259 -56.24 32.86 35.30
C VAL A 259 -57.64 32.42 35.75
N ALA A 260 -57.73 31.52 36.74
CA ALA A 260 -58.56 31.60 37.96
C ALA A 260 -58.94 30.21 38.50
N GLY A 261 -59.00 30.09 39.84
CA GLY A 261 -59.96 29.17 40.46
C GLY A 261 -59.41 28.27 41.56
N ILE A 262 -59.51 28.76 42.79
CA ILE A 262 -59.33 28.07 44.07
C ILE A 262 -60.48 27.06 44.29
N LEU A 263 -60.18 25.91 44.93
CA LEU A 263 -60.99 25.05 45.82
C LEU A 263 -60.53 23.60 45.58
N GLY A 264 -60.13 22.77 46.53
CA GLY A 264 -60.32 22.73 47.97
C GLY A 264 -60.62 21.27 48.33
N CYS A 265 -59.98 20.75 49.38
CA CYS A 265 -60.36 19.53 50.14
C CYS A 265 -60.22 18.18 49.38
N VAL A 266 -59.98 17.01 49.98
CA VAL A 266 -59.74 16.53 51.35
C VAL A 266 -59.18 15.09 51.20
N ALA A 267 -58.30 14.75 52.13
CA ALA A 267 -57.95 13.46 52.72
C ALA A 267 -58.42 12.12 52.10
N ALA A 268 -57.48 11.16 52.18
CA ALA A 268 -57.55 9.94 52.99
C ALA A 268 -57.49 8.58 52.25
N LEU A 269 -56.70 7.69 52.88
CA LEU A 269 -56.86 6.24 52.99
C LEU A 269 -56.60 5.41 51.72
N ARG A 270 -55.48 4.68 51.60
CA ARG A 270 -55.07 3.43 52.29
C ARG A 270 -55.89 2.20 51.86
N ARG A 271 -55.14 1.13 51.51
CA ARG A 271 -55.48 -0.27 51.12
C ARG A 271 -55.46 -0.47 49.59
N ARG A 272 -54.73 -1.45 49.04
CA ARG A 272 -54.21 -2.71 49.57
C ARG A 272 -52.73 -2.90 49.27
#